data_AF-A0A238D732-F1
#
_entry.id   AF-A0A238D732-F1
#
_cell.length_a   1.000
_cell.length_b   1.000
_cell.length_c   1.000
_cell.angle_alpha   90.00
_cell.angle_beta   90.00
_cell.angle_gamma   90.00
#
_symmetry.space_group_name_H-M   'P 1'
#
loop_
_entity.id
_entity.type
_entity.pdbx_description
1 polymer ?
#
loop_
_entity_poly.entity_id
_entity_poly.type
_entity_poly.pdbx_seq_one_letter_code
_entity_poly.pdbx_strand_id
1 'polypeptide(L)'
;MVGARTFPGNPYDGHVLNPQLEQTGILLEGTGKVPKQVVVDLGYRGVDKDNPGVEIIHRGKYKPLTLQQRRWLKRRQAVEPAIGHLKSDNRMDRCWLQGATGDALHAVLCAAGYNLRWLLRAMVRLGLKVLLLRPEFVAGLAHFLGSPASGNVNALRYAFAHANLGGIR
;
A
#
# COMPACT_ATOMS: atom_id res chain seq x y z
N MET A 1 4.10 0.36 2.07
CA MET A 1 4.95 0.33 3.28
C MET A 1 6.32 -0.21 2.90
N VAL A 2 7.39 0.47 3.26
CA VAL A 2 8.78 0.05 2.97
C VAL A 2 9.58 0.29 4.25
N GLY A 3 10.56 -0.56 4.54
CA GLY A 3 11.36 -0.44 5.76
C GLY A 3 10.62 -0.83 7.03
N ALA A 4 9.86 -1.93 7.01
CA ALA A 4 9.27 -2.48 8.23
C ALA A 4 10.38 -3.08 9.12
N ARG A 5 10.48 -2.63 10.37
CA ARG A 5 11.44 -3.11 11.39
C ARG A 5 10.75 -3.09 12.75
N THR A 6 10.98 -4.14 13.52
CA THR A 6 10.51 -4.23 14.90
C THR A 6 11.59 -3.75 15.87
N PHE A 7 11.14 -3.27 17.02
CA PHE A 7 12.00 -2.82 18.11
C PHE A 7 11.63 -3.61 19.38
N PRO A 8 12.42 -4.61 19.77
CA PRO A 8 12.12 -5.42 20.95
C PRO A 8 12.26 -4.59 22.24
N GLY A 9 11.53 -4.99 23.29
CA GLY A 9 11.56 -4.29 24.58
C GLY A 9 10.64 -3.07 24.68
N ASN A 10 9.76 -2.86 23.70
CA ASN A 10 8.77 -1.77 23.66
C ASN A 10 9.37 -0.38 23.99
N PRO A 11 10.41 0.05 23.25
CA PRO A 11 11.00 1.36 23.49
C PRO A 11 10.00 2.47 23.19
N TYR A 12 10.15 3.60 23.87
CA TYR A 12 9.41 4.81 23.54
C TYR A 12 9.73 5.26 22.10
N ASP A 13 8.70 5.60 21.32
CA ASP A 13 8.80 5.95 19.90
C ASP A 13 9.88 7.00 19.61
N GLY A 14 10.09 7.97 20.48
CA GLY A 14 11.15 8.97 20.31
C GLY A 14 12.56 8.37 20.20
N HIS A 15 12.84 7.28 20.91
CA HIS A 15 14.16 6.66 20.97
C HIS A 15 14.49 5.80 19.75
N VAL A 16 13.50 5.46 18.92
CA VAL A 16 13.72 4.58 17.77
C VAL A 16 14.08 5.32 16.48
N LEU A 17 14.00 6.67 16.48
CA LEU A 17 14.22 7.50 15.27
C LEU A 17 15.58 7.27 14.62
N ASN A 18 16.64 7.20 15.42
CA ASN A 18 18.00 7.00 14.92
C ASN A 18 18.15 5.64 14.19
N PRO A 19 17.74 4.50 14.79
CA PRO A 19 17.65 3.22 14.10
C PRO A 19 16.79 3.20 12.83
N GLN A 20 15.76 4.05 12.75
CA GLN A 20 14.91 4.15 11.56
C GLN A 20 15.55 5.00 10.46
N LEU A 21 16.32 6.03 10.82
CA LEU A 21 17.16 6.77 9.89
C LEU A 21 18.27 5.88 9.32
N GLU A 22 18.90 5.04 10.15
CA GLU A 22 19.86 4.02 9.71
C GLU A 22 19.23 3.08 8.67
N GLN A 23 18.06 2.50 9.00
CA GLN A 23 17.34 1.63 8.07
C GLN A 23 16.97 2.35 6.76
N THR A 24 16.57 3.61 6.86
CA THR A 24 16.26 4.44 5.68
C THR A 24 17.53 4.68 4.84
N GLY A 25 18.68 4.87 5.50
CA GLY A 25 19.98 4.96 4.85
C GLY A 25 20.30 3.71 4.04
N ILE A 26 20.14 2.52 4.62
CA ILE A 26 20.35 1.23 3.94
C ILE A 26 19.47 1.12 2.69
N LEU A 27 18.19 1.50 2.80
CA LEU A 27 17.26 1.49 1.66
C LEU A 27 17.64 2.48 0.55
N LEU A 28 18.42 3.51 0.86
CA LEU A 28 18.84 4.56 -0.07
C LEU A 28 20.26 4.39 -0.59
N GLU A 29 21.03 3.39 -0.12
CA GLU A 29 22.43 3.16 -0.51
C GLU A 29 22.63 3.17 -2.03
N GLY A 30 21.78 2.46 -2.77
CA GLY A 30 21.84 2.40 -4.24
C GLY A 30 21.52 3.72 -4.96
N THR A 31 21.08 4.75 -4.25
CA THR A 31 20.74 6.07 -4.82
C THR A 31 21.76 7.16 -4.48
N GLY A 32 22.70 6.90 -3.56
CA GLY A 32 23.67 7.88 -3.06
C GLY A 32 23.04 9.07 -2.30
N LYS A 33 21.77 8.95 -1.88
CA LYS A 33 21.04 10.03 -1.19
C LYS A 33 20.98 9.78 0.31
N VAL A 34 21.11 10.85 1.09
CA VAL A 34 21.00 10.83 2.56
C VAL A 34 19.74 11.60 2.99
N PRO A 35 18.93 11.06 3.92
CA PRO A 35 17.75 11.75 4.44
C PRO A 35 18.17 12.98 5.25
N LYS A 36 17.79 14.18 4.79
CA LYS A 36 18.10 15.46 5.45
C LYS A 36 16.96 16.00 6.33
N GLN A 37 15.74 15.55 6.07
CA GLN A 37 14.53 16.06 6.72
C GLN A 37 13.61 14.89 7.05
N VAL A 38 13.02 14.91 8.24
CA VAL A 38 12.07 13.89 8.68
C VAL A 38 10.82 14.55 9.27
N VAL A 39 9.65 14.00 8.94
CA VAL A 39 8.35 14.53 9.37
C VAL A 39 7.72 13.53 10.33
N VAL A 40 7.65 13.90 11.60
CA VAL A 40 7.34 12.97 12.71
C VAL A 40 6.16 13.43 13.56
N ASP A 41 5.71 12.53 14.43
CA ASP A 41 4.69 12.82 15.44
C ASP A 41 5.17 13.76 16.53
N LEU A 42 4.23 14.26 17.34
CA LEU A 42 4.57 15.04 18.52
C LEU A 42 5.39 14.25 19.55
N GLY A 43 5.24 12.92 19.60
CA GLY A 43 5.95 12.03 20.52
C GLY A 43 7.48 12.02 20.33
N TYR A 44 7.97 12.44 19.16
CA TYR A 44 9.40 12.54 18.85
C TYR A 44 10.01 13.90 19.27
N ARG A 45 9.35 14.64 20.15
CA ARG A 45 9.87 15.92 20.65
C ARG A 45 11.13 15.69 21.50
N GLY A 46 12.18 16.46 21.23
CA GLY A 46 13.39 16.50 22.07
C GLY A 46 14.52 15.58 21.61
N VAL A 47 14.30 14.79 20.54
CA VAL A 47 15.28 13.83 20.01
C VAL A 47 16.27 14.45 19.01
N ASP A 48 16.20 15.78 18.82
CA ASP A 48 17.08 16.52 17.91
C ASP A 48 18.56 16.37 18.25
N LYS A 49 18.89 16.26 19.54
CA LYS A 49 20.27 16.11 20.02
C LYS A 49 20.89 14.76 19.60
N ASP A 50 20.07 13.71 19.55
CA ASP A 50 20.49 12.35 19.25
C ASP A 50 20.55 12.09 17.72
N ASN A 51 20.11 13.06 16.92
CA ASN A 51 20.02 12.95 15.46
C ASN A 51 20.66 14.18 14.77
N PRO A 52 21.97 14.42 14.97
CA PRO A 52 22.64 15.55 14.35
C PRO A 52 22.60 15.45 12.83
N GLY A 53 22.37 16.58 12.15
CA GLY A 53 22.37 16.65 10.69
C GLY A 53 21.04 16.30 10.01
N VAL A 54 20.00 15.97 10.77
CA VAL A 54 18.64 15.75 10.24
C VAL A 54 17.67 16.78 10.82
N GLU A 55 16.95 17.49 9.95
CA GLU A 55 15.92 18.43 10.37
C GLU A 55 14.64 17.68 10.77
N ILE A 56 14.31 17.70 12.06
CA ILE A 56 13.10 17.06 12.59
C ILE A 56 11.93 18.04 12.59
N ILE A 57 10.94 17.76 11.75
CA ILE A 57 9.73 18.55 11.55
C ILE A 57 8.56 17.87 12.27
N HIS A 58 7.98 18.54 13.26
CA HIS A 58 6.81 18.06 14.00
C HIS A 58 5.91 19.23 14.42
N ARG A 59 4.69 18.93 14.89
CA ARG A 59 3.68 19.94 15.26
C ARG A 59 4.16 20.93 16.33
N GLY A 60 5.07 20.52 17.21
CA GLY A 60 5.62 21.38 18.27
C GLY A 60 6.47 22.55 17.76
N LYS A 61 6.97 22.48 16.52
CA LYS A 61 7.76 23.55 15.87
C LYS A 61 6.93 24.38 14.88
N TYR A 62 5.60 24.37 14.95
CA TYR A 62 4.74 24.95 13.90
C TYR A 62 5.05 26.42 13.53
N LYS A 63 5.38 27.26 14.51
CA LYS A 63 5.64 28.70 14.32
C LYS A 63 6.78 28.99 13.32
N PRO A 64 8.00 28.44 13.50
CA PRO A 64 9.11 28.65 12.55
C PRO A 64 8.99 27.92 11.20
N LEU A 65 8.01 27.02 11.00
CA LEU A 65 7.95 26.23 9.76
C LEU A 65 7.52 27.04 8.54
N THR A 66 8.16 26.74 7.41
CA THR A 66 7.77 27.25 6.09
C THR A 66 6.40 26.71 5.65
N LEU A 67 5.76 27.35 4.67
CA LEU A 67 4.50 26.88 4.09
C LEU A 67 4.62 25.45 3.52
N GLN A 68 5.77 25.10 2.93
CA GLN A 68 6.02 23.77 2.39
C GLN A 68 6.08 22.71 3.51
N GLN A 69 6.79 23.00 4.60
CA GLN A 69 6.89 22.10 5.75
C GLN A 69 5.53 21.89 6.44
N ARG A 70 4.72 22.95 6.53
CA ARG A 70 3.33 22.84 7.00
C ARG A 70 2.48 21.93 6.12
N ARG A 71 2.64 21.98 4.79
CA ARG A 71 1.97 21.05 3.86
C ARG A 71 2.45 19.61 4.05
N TRP A 72 3.74 19.37 4.32
CA TRP A 72 4.24 18.03 4.64
C TRP A 72 3.62 17.48 5.93
N LEU A 73 3.58 18.28 6.99
CA LEU A 73 2.91 17.90 8.25
C LEU A 73 1.44 17.54 8.03
N LYS A 74 0.71 18.30 7.20
CA LYS A 74 -0.68 18.00 6.88
C LYS A 74 -0.81 16.67 6.11
N ARG A 75 0.05 16.42 5.11
CA ARG A 75 0.03 15.19 4.31
C ARG A 75 0.41 13.94 5.10
N ARG A 76 1.26 14.07 6.11
CA ARG A 76 1.69 12.97 6.97
C ARG A 76 0.51 12.28 7.68
N GLN A 77 -0.60 12.98 7.92
CA GLN A 77 -1.81 12.36 8.49
C GLN A 77 -2.37 11.21 7.63
N ALA A 78 -2.04 11.14 6.34
CA ALA A 78 -2.38 10.01 5.48
C ALA A 78 -1.66 8.70 5.87
N VAL A 79 -0.64 8.77 6.73
CA VAL A 79 0.05 7.58 7.28
C VAL A 79 -0.82 6.89 8.33
N GLU A 80 -1.65 7.61 9.09
CA GLU A 80 -2.50 7.02 10.13
C GLU A 80 -3.48 5.97 9.58
N PRO A 81 -4.24 6.25 8.49
CA PRO A 81 -5.04 5.21 7.85
C PRO A 81 -4.20 4.02 7.37
N ALA A 82 -2.99 4.25 6.86
CA ALA A 82 -2.13 3.15 6.39
C ALA A 82 -1.68 2.25 7.56
N ILE A 83 -1.33 2.83 8.70
CA ILE A 83 -1.01 2.09 9.93
C ILE A 83 -2.26 1.35 10.44
N GLY A 84 -3.43 2.00 10.43
CA GLY A 84 -4.71 1.39 10.78
C GLY A 84 -4.99 0.13 9.95
N HIS A 85 -4.92 0.25 8.63
CA HIS A 85 -5.11 -0.88 7.70
C HIS A 85 -4.05 -1.98 7.87
N LEU A 86 -2.83 -1.64 8.28
CA LEU A 86 -1.81 -2.63 8.64
C LEU A 86 -2.20 -3.42 9.89
N LYS A 87 -2.66 -2.74 10.93
CA LYS A 87 -3.12 -3.35 12.18
C LYS A 87 -4.37 -4.21 11.95
N SER A 88 -5.44 -3.66 11.38
CA SER A 88 -6.72 -4.36 11.23
C SER A 88 -6.73 -5.37 10.09
N ASP A 89 -6.29 -4.97 8.89
CA ASP A 89 -6.54 -5.75 7.68
C ASP A 89 -5.39 -6.66 7.28
N ASN A 90 -4.21 -6.46 7.90
CA ASN A 90 -3.03 -7.30 7.71
C ASN A 90 -2.57 -7.94 9.02
N ARG A 91 -3.40 -7.88 10.08
CA ARG A 91 -3.20 -8.53 11.38
C ARG A 91 -1.88 -8.19 12.07
N MET A 92 -1.40 -6.97 11.88
CA MET A 92 -0.22 -6.49 12.62
C MET A 92 -0.52 -6.32 14.13
N ASP A 93 -1.80 -6.37 14.53
CA ASP A 93 -2.25 -6.33 15.93
C ASP A 93 -1.93 -7.61 16.73
N ARG A 94 -1.70 -8.74 16.05
CA ARG A 94 -1.50 -10.05 16.69
C ARG A 94 -0.38 -10.83 16.00
N CYS A 95 0.67 -11.14 16.75
CA CYS A 95 1.76 -12.01 16.32
C CYS A 95 1.61 -13.38 16.99
N TRP A 96 1.65 -14.46 16.20
CA TRP A 96 1.64 -15.85 16.70
C TRP A 96 3.02 -16.51 16.62
N LEU A 97 4.01 -15.79 16.10
CA LEU A 97 5.38 -16.28 15.98
C LEU A 97 6.13 -16.04 17.28
N GLN A 98 7.03 -16.94 17.63
CA GLN A 98 7.71 -16.91 18.92
C GLN A 98 8.88 -15.91 18.92
N GLY A 99 8.93 -15.08 19.95
CA GLY A 99 10.06 -14.21 20.27
C GLY A 99 10.28 -13.05 19.29
N ALA A 100 11.36 -12.30 19.52
CA ALA A 100 11.67 -11.08 18.78
C ALA A 100 11.90 -11.32 17.27
N THR A 101 12.48 -12.47 16.92
CA THR A 101 12.64 -12.89 15.52
C THR A 101 11.28 -13.14 14.87
N GLY A 102 10.35 -13.76 15.59
CA GLY A 102 8.98 -13.95 15.14
C GLY A 102 8.27 -12.62 14.88
N ASP A 103 8.38 -11.67 15.81
CA ASP A 103 7.81 -10.34 15.66
C ASP A 103 8.37 -9.61 14.43
N ALA A 104 9.69 -9.69 14.20
CA ALA A 104 10.35 -9.11 13.05
C ALA A 104 9.82 -9.68 11.72
N LEU A 105 9.73 -11.02 11.62
CA LEU A 105 9.18 -11.70 10.45
C LEU A 105 7.71 -11.32 10.23
N HIS A 106 6.91 -11.30 11.30
CA HIS A 106 5.50 -10.93 11.23
C HIS A 106 5.32 -9.51 10.68
N ALA A 107 6.05 -8.53 11.21
CA ALA A 107 5.97 -7.15 10.75
C ALA A 107 6.31 -6.99 9.26
N VAL A 108 7.34 -7.69 8.78
CA VAL A 108 7.73 -7.67 7.36
C VAL A 108 6.65 -8.32 6.49
N LEU A 109 6.09 -9.46 6.92
CA LEU A 109 5.02 -10.15 6.18
C LEU A 109 3.72 -9.32 6.13
N CYS A 110 3.33 -8.67 7.23
CA CYS A 110 2.20 -7.74 7.25
C CYS A 110 2.40 -6.57 6.27
N ALA A 111 3.61 -5.99 6.25
CA ALA A 111 3.97 -4.92 5.31
C ALA A 111 3.94 -5.39 3.85
N ALA A 112 4.45 -6.59 3.57
CA ALA A 112 4.39 -7.20 2.24
C ALA A 112 2.94 -7.45 1.80
N GLY A 113 2.10 -8.03 2.67
CA GLY A 113 0.68 -8.26 2.40
C GLY A 113 -0.09 -6.97 2.09
N TYR A 114 0.19 -5.89 2.85
CA TYR A 114 -0.35 -4.57 2.56
C TYR A 114 0.02 -4.08 1.15
N ASN A 115 1.29 -4.20 0.77
CA ASN A 115 1.77 -3.77 -0.55
C ASN A 115 1.17 -4.61 -1.68
N LEU A 116 1.12 -5.93 -1.53
CA LEU A 116 0.53 -6.84 -2.52
C LEU A 116 -0.94 -6.51 -2.77
N ARG A 117 -1.71 -6.19 -1.72
CA ARG A 117 -3.11 -5.78 -1.86
C ARG A 117 -3.27 -4.51 -2.69
N TRP A 118 -2.40 -3.52 -2.50
CA TRP A 118 -2.40 -2.30 -3.31
C TRP A 118 -1.98 -2.56 -4.76
N LEU A 119 -0.98 -3.43 -4.97
CA LEU A 119 -0.54 -3.84 -6.30
C LEU A 119 -1.69 -4.52 -7.06
N LEU A 120 -2.36 -5.50 -6.44
CA LEU A 120 -3.51 -6.19 -7.04
C LEU A 120 -4.65 -5.22 -7.37
N ARG A 121 -4.95 -4.27 -6.47
CA ARG A 121 -5.94 -3.21 -6.75
C ARG A 121 -5.54 -2.33 -7.93
N ALA A 122 -4.26 -2.00 -8.05
CA ALA A 122 -3.74 -1.24 -9.19
C ALA A 122 -3.84 -2.04 -10.48
N MET A 123 -3.50 -3.34 -10.46
CA MET A 123 -3.62 -4.24 -11.62
C MET A 123 -5.07 -4.37 -12.08
N VAL A 124 -6.03 -4.56 -11.18
CA VAL A 124 -7.46 -4.60 -11.54
C VAL A 124 -7.92 -3.26 -12.10
N ARG A 125 -7.55 -2.14 -11.47
CA ARG A 125 -7.92 -0.79 -11.94
C ARG A 125 -7.35 -0.48 -13.33
N LEU A 126 -6.09 -0.86 -13.59
CA LEU A 126 -5.44 -0.61 -14.88
C LEU A 126 -5.89 -1.62 -15.94
N GLY A 127 -5.99 -2.91 -15.60
CA GLY A 127 -6.44 -3.97 -16.48
C GLY A 127 -7.90 -3.81 -16.92
N LEU A 128 -8.79 -3.45 -15.99
CA LEU A 128 -10.20 -3.15 -16.33
C LEU A 128 -10.32 -1.92 -17.22
N LYS A 129 -9.51 -0.88 -16.99
CA LYS A 129 -9.46 0.29 -17.90
C LYS A 129 -9.01 -0.11 -19.30
N VAL A 130 -7.98 -0.94 -19.41
CA VAL A 130 -7.52 -1.45 -20.71
C VAL A 130 -8.62 -2.26 -21.38
N LEU A 131 -9.33 -3.13 -20.66
CA LEU A 131 -10.44 -3.91 -21.20
C LEU A 131 -11.62 -3.03 -21.65
N LEU A 132 -12.08 -2.11 -20.79
CA LEU A 132 -13.24 -1.24 -21.06
C LEU A 132 -12.98 -0.18 -22.13
N LEU A 133 -11.72 0.21 -22.36
CA LEU A 133 -11.36 1.18 -23.40
C LEU A 133 -11.00 0.49 -24.73
N ARG A 134 -11.06 -0.85 -24.82
CA ARG A 134 -10.86 -1.54 -26.09
C ARG A 134 -12.10 -1.39 -26.96
N PRO A 135 -11.98 -0.87 -28.19
CA PRO A 135 -13.12 -0.61 -29.07
C PRO A 135 -13.90 -1.89 -29.39
N GLU A 136 -13.21 -3.03 -29.54
CA GLU A 136 -13.78 -4.38 -29.69
C GLU A 136 -14.75 -4.74 -28.54
N PHE A 137 -14.33 -4.47 -27.31
CA PHE A 137 -15.10 -4.78 -26.12
C PHE A 137 -16.29 -3.82 -25.96
N VAL A 138 -16.10 -2.53 -26.23
CA VAL A 138 -17.16 -1.52 -26.20
C VAL A 138 -18.21 -1.80 -27.27
N ALA A 139 -17.81 -2.15 -28.49
CA ALA A 139 -18.71 -2.51 -29.58
C ALA A 139 -19.50 -3.79 -29.26
N GLY A 140 -18.84 -4.82 -28.75
CA GLY A 140 -19.50 -6.06 -28.31
C GLY A 140 -20.50 -5.83 -27.16
N LEU A 141 -20.15 -4.99 -26.19
CA LEU A 141 -21.03 -4.63 -25.08
C LEU A 141 -22.23 -3.78 -25.55
N ALA A 142 -22.01 -2.81 -26.44
CA ALA A 142 -23.07 -1.98 -27.02
C ALA A 142 -24.05 -2.81 -27.86
N HIS A 143 -23.55 -3.80 -28.61
CA HIS A 143 -24.39 -4.74 -29.34
C HIS A 143 -25.20 -5.64 -28.40
N PHE A 144 -24.60 -6.13 -27.32
CA PHE A 144 -25.30 -6.95 -26.33
C PHE A 144 -26.38 -6.19 -25.56
N LEU A 145 -26.11 -4.93 -25.16
CA LEU A 145 -27.04 -4.09 -24.41
C LEU A 145 -28.08 -3.38 -25.30
N GLY A 146 -27.76 -3.14 -26.58
CA GLY A 146 -28.65 -2.51 -27.55
C GLY A 146 -29.55 -3.50 -28.29
N SER A 147 -29.38 -4.81 -28.09
CA SER A 147 -30.25 -5.82 -28.70
C SER A 147 -31.59 -5.84 -27.96
N PRO A 148 -32.72 -5.48 -28.60
CA PRO A 148 -34.01 -5.72 -27.99
C PRO A 148 -34.17 -7.23 -27.82
N ALA A 149 -34.61 -7.66 -26.65
CA ALA A 149 -35.02 -9.04 -26.42
C ALA A 149 -36.29 -9.34 -27.24
N SER A 150 -36.18 -9.44 -28.56
CA SER A 150 -37.20 -10.03 -29.42
C SER A 150 -36.88 -11.52 -29.53
N GLY A 151 -37.77 -12.30 -28.93
CA GLY A 151 -37.52 -13.70 -28.60
C GLY A 151 -37.29 -14.59 -29.83
N ASN A 152 -36.39 -15.55 -29.64
CA ASN A 152 -36.68 -16.92 -30.02
C ASN A 152 -35.85 -17.85 -29.14
N VAL A 153 -36.46 -18.37 -28.07
CA VAL A 153 -35.84 -19.29 -27.10
C VAL A 153 -35.29 -20.56 -27.77
N ASN A 154 -35.68 -20.83 -29.01
CA ASN A 154 -35.19 -21.95 -29.80
C ASN A 154 -33.81 -21.74 -30.43
N ALA A 155 -33.34 -20.50 -30.67
CA ALA A 155 -32.03 -20.26 -31.28
C ALA A 155 -30.86 -20.61 -30.33
N LEU A 156 -31.05 -20.40 -29.02
CA LEU A 156 -30.07 -20.75 -27.99
C LEU A 156 -29.98 -22.27 -27.73
N ARG A 157 -31.01 -23.04 -28.07
CA ARG A 157 -30.95 -24.52 -28.01
C ARG A 157 -30.11 -25.12 -29.15
N TYR A 158 -30.12 -24.52 -30.34
CA TYR A 158 -29.28 -24.99 -31.46
C TYR A 158 -27.80 -24.65 -31.26
N ALA A 159 -27.48 -23.48 -30.68
CA ALA A 159 -26.09 -23.10 -30.40
C ALA A 159 -25.43 -23.97 -29.32
N PHE A 160 -26.20 -24.51 -28.37
CA PHE A 160 -25.67 -25.41 -27.34
C PHE A 160 -25.64 -26.89 -27.75
N ALA A 161 -26.52 -27.32 -28.67
CA ALA A 161 -26.55 -28.71 -29.15
C ALA A 161 -25.40 -29.05 -30.14
N HIS A 162 -24.85 -28.06 -30.85
CA HIS A 162 -23.72 -28.27 -31.77
C HIS A 162 -22.34 -28.15 -31.13
N ALA A 163 -22.24 -27.74 -29.86
CA ALA A 163 -20.95 -27.60 -29.18
C ALA A 163 -20.51 -28.87 -28.41
N ASN A 164 -21.31 -29.95 -28.40
CA ASN A 164 -21.05 -31.11 -27.52
C ASN A 164 -21.22 -32.51 -28.13
N LEU A 165 -21.28 -32.67 -29.46
CA LEU A 165 -21.24 -34.00 -30.09
C LEU A 165 -20.26 -34.05 -31.27
N GLY A 166 -19.09 -34.66 -31.00
CA GLY A 166 -18.01 -34.94 -31.96
C GLY A 166 -16.67 -34.42 -31.42
N GLY A 167 -15.96 -35.10 -30.51
CA GLY A 167 -15.77 -36.54 -30.45
C GLY A 167 -14.65 -36.98 -31.41
N ILE A 168 -13.40 -36.82 -30.95
CA ILE A 168 -12.24 -37.71 -31.17
C ILE A 168 -11.63 -37.80 -32.59
N ARG A 169 -10.40 -37.30 -32.76
CA ARG A 169 -9.20 -38.07 -33.16
C ARG A 169 -7.94 -37.23 -33.07
#